data_AF-A0A942Z9X9-F1
#
_entry.id   AF-A0A942Z9X9-F1
#
_cell.length_a   1.000
_cell.length_b   1.000
_cell.length_c   1.000
_cell.angle_alpha   90.00
_cell.angle_beta   90.00
_cell.angle_gamma   90.00
#
_symmetry.space_group_name_H-M   'P 1'
#
loop_
_entity.id
_entity.type
_entity.pdbx_description
1 polymer ?
#
loop_
_entity_poly.entity_id
_entity_poly.type
_entity_poly.pdbx_seq_one_letter_code
_entity_poly.pdbx_strand_id
1 'polypeptide(L)'
;MKKLSKTKTEKLKKLCLELIKENNLVFFDELFVFSDIEPAMFFESGLAETQSLKDALEINRAKLKRELRLKWFDSTNATLNAALYKLVCTEDEKRALSSSQSQKSSQSPEVCTQEEYLRSLKEMGESLNTTDTETQEMT
;
A
#
# COMPACT_ATOMS: atom_id res chain seq x y z
N MET A 1 30.82 14.87 -12.54
CA MET A 1 29.41 15.30 -12.54
C MET A 1 29.33 16.77 -12.93
N LYS A 2 28.85 17.08 -14.14
CA LYS A 2 28.78 18.44 -14.69
C LYS A 2 27.52 19.09 -14.10
N LYS A 3 27.67 19.95 -13.08
CA LYS A 3 26.52 20.69 -12.51
C LYS A 3 25.87 21.50 -13.64
N LEU A 4 24.61 21.20 -13.94
CA LEU A 4 23.81 22.01 -14.87
C LEU A 4 23.75 23.44 -14.34
N SER A 5 23.93 24.44 -15.21
CA SER A 5 23.90 25.84 -14.79
C SER A 5 22.57 26.17 -14.11
N LYS A 6 22.62 26.91 -13.00
CA LYS A 6 21.44 27.26 -12.16
C LYS A 6 20.26 27.77 -12.99
N THR A 7 20.54 28.53 -14.05
CA THR A 7 19.54 29.10 -14.96
C THR A 7 18.79 28.05 -15.80
N LYS A 8 19.43 26.95 -16.19
CA LYS A 8 18.79 25.89 -16.98
C LYS A 8 17.84 25.06 -16.12
N THR A 9 18.23 24.79 -14.87
CA THR A 9 17.42 24.08 -13.87
C THR A 9 16.13 24.84 -13.54
N GLU A 10 16.20 26.17 -13.36
CA GLU A 10 15.02 27.00 -13.08
C GLU A 10 14.02 27.03 -14.25
N LYS A 11 14.53 27.09 -15.49
CA LYS A 11 13.69 27.03 -16.69
C LYS A 11 12.98 25.68 -16.80
N LEU A 12 13.71 24.59 -16.54
CA LEU A 12 13.16 23.23 -16.54
C LEU A 12 12.06 23.08 -15.47
N LYS A 13 12.28 23.64 -14.27
CA LYS A 13 11.30 23.61 -13.18
C LYS A 13 10.00 24.32 -13.55
N LYS A 14 10.09 25.49 -14.18
CA LYS A 14 8.91 26.23 -14.64
C LYS A 14 8.14 25.46 -15.70
N LEU A 15 8.85 24.90 -16.68
CA LEU A 15 8.24 24.08 -17.73
C LEU A 15 7.51 22.86 -17.15
N CYS A 16 8.13 22.14 -16.20
CA CYS A 16 7.45 21.02 -15.53
C CYS A 16 6.21 21.47 -14.75
N LEU A 17 6.27 22.63 -14.06
CA LEU A 17 5.12 23.17 -13.32
C LEU A 17 3.96 23.56 -14.22
N GLU A 18 4.24 24.12 -15.39
CA GLU A 18 3.22 24.45 -16.40
C GLU A 18 2.58 23.18 -16.95
N LEU A 19 3.40 22.21 -17.36
CA LEU A 19 2.93 20.93 -17.89
C LEU A 19 2.02 20.16 -16.92
N ILE A 20 2.39 20.13 -15.63
CA ILE A 20 1.60 19.51 -14.56
C ILE A 20 0.22 20.15 -14.45
N LYS A 21 0.15 21.49 -14.52
CA LYS A 21 -1.10 22.23 -14.34
C LYS A 21 -2.02 22.10 -15.55
N GLU A 22 -1.47 22.21 -16.75
CA GLU A 22 -2.26 22.16 -17.99
C GLU A 22 -2.87 20.78 -18.22
N ASN A 23 -2.09 19.72 -18.01
CA ASN A 23 -2.52 18.35 -18.28
C ASN A 23 -3.13 17.64 -17.04
N ASN A 24 -3.26 18.33 -15.91
CA ASN A 24 -3.66 17.77 -14.61
C ASN A 24 -2.88 16.49 -14.25
N LEU A 25 -1.56 16.50 -14.47
CA LEU A 25 -0.72 15.32 -14.26
C LEU A 25 -0.75 14.87 -12.81
N VAL A 26 -0.74 13.55 -12.61
CA VAL A 26 -0.87 12.90 -11.30
C VAL A 26 0.44 12.20 -10.91
N PHE A 27 1.25 11.80 -11.89
CA PHE A 27 2.52 11.11 -11.67
C PHE A 27 3.67 11.82 -12.36
N PHE A 28 4.89 11.60 -11.86
CA PHE A 28 6.09 12.11 -12.52
C PHE A 28 6.36 11.41 -13.85
N ASP A 29 5.97 10.14 -14.00
CA ASP A 29 6.20 9.38 -15.23
C ASP A 29 5.47 10.00 -16.43
N GLU A 30 4.31 10.62 -16.18
CA GLU A 30 3.54 11.30 -17.21
C GLU A 30 4.26 12.53 -17.74
N LEU A 31 5.09 13.22 -16.94
CA LEU A 31 5.89 14.35 -17.42
C LEU A 31 6.80 13.95 -18.58
N PHE A 32 7.37 12.74 -18.54
CA PHE A 32 8.26 12.26 -19.61
C PHE A 32 7.51 11.85 -20.88
N VAL A 33 6.19 11.62 -20.78
CA VAL A 33 5.35 11.34 -21.95
C VAL A 33 4.94 12.65 -22.63
N PHE A 34 4.64 13.69 -21.84
CA PHE A 34 4.18 14.98 -22.34
C PHE A 34 5.32 15.97 -22.63
N SER A 35 6.55 15.63 -22.29
CA SER A 35 7.73 16.46 -22.57
C SER A 35 8.89 15.64 -23.09
N ASP A 36 9.72 16.26 -23.93
CA ASP A 36 10.98 15.67 -24.42
C ASP A 36 12.10 15.70 -23.36
N ILE A 37 11.76 15.65 -22.07
CA ILE A 37 12.73 15.65 -20.98
C ILE A 37 13.20 14.21 -20.75
N GLU A 38 14.51 14.01 -20.89
CA GLU A 38 15.13 12.74 -20.52
C GLU A 38 15.04 12.52 -18.99
N PRO A 39 14.59 11.34 -18.52
CA PRO A 39 14.47 11.06 -17.09
C PRO A 39 15.78 11.28 -16.32
N ALA A 40 16.92 10.91 -16.91
CA ALA A 40 18.24 11.15 -16.35
C ALA A 40 18.47 12.64 -16.03
N MET A 41 18.12 13.53 -16.96
CA MET A 41 18.26 14.97 -16.77
C MET A 41 17.36 15.50 -15.64
N PHE A 42 16.16 14.95 -15.50
CA PHE A 42 15.22 15.34 -14.44
C PHE A 42 15.69 14.93 -13.04
N PHE A 43 16.22 13.71 -12.89
CA PHE A 43 16.74 13.25 -11.61
C PHE A 43 18.08 13.88 -11.26
N GLU A 44 19.00 14.03 -12.22
CA GLU A 44 20.31 14.69 -12.01
C GLU A 44 20.18 16.15 -11.58
N SER A 45 19.11 16.81 -12.00
CA SER A 45 18.85 18.21 -11.65
C SER A 45 18.21 18.39 -10.26
N GLY A 46 17.86 17.31 -9.57
CA GLY A 46 17.26 17.35 -8.23
C GLY A 46 15.83 17.89 -8.20
N LEU A 47 15.18 18.04 -9.38
CA LEU A 47 13.82 18.57 -9.46
C LEU A 47 12.81 17.63 -8.78
N ALA A 48 13.03 16.32 -8.84
CA ALA A 48 12.19 15.31 -8.20
C ALA A 48 11.99 15.55 -6.69
N GLU A 49 12.97 16.14 -6.02
CA GLU A 49 12.92 16.41 -4.58
C GLU A 49 12.24 17.73 -4.23
N THR A 50 12.02 18.60 -5.22
CA THR A 50 11.49 19.94 -5.00
C THR A 50 10.03 19.91 -4.53
N GLN A 51 9.78 20.50 -3.37
CA GLN A 51 8.45 20.55 -2.75
C GLN A 51 7.38 21.13 -3.67
N SER A 52 7.70 22.19 -4.43
CA SER A 52 6.75 22.83 -5.35
C SER A 52 6.14 21.89 -6.39
N LEU A 53 6.92 20.93 -6.91
CA LEU A 53 6.44 19.97 -7.90
C LEU A 53 5.57 18.89 -7.23
N LYS A 54 6.00 18.41 -6.07
CA LYS A 54 5.23 17.44 -5.26
C LYS A 54 3.88 18.01 -4.85
N ASP A 55 3.85 19.26 -4.40
CA ASP A 55 2.62 19.96 -4.02
C ASP A 55 1.68 20.11 -5.23
N ALA A 56 2.22 20.46 -6.41
CA ALA A 56 1.41 20.59 -7.62
C ALA A 56 0.75 19.26 -8.02
N LEU A 57 1.49 18.14 -7.97
CA LEU A 57 0.94 16.81 -8.22
C LEU A 57 -0.11 16.41 -7.17
N GLU A 58 0.11 16.75 -5.90
CA GLU A 58 -0.84 16.42 -4.84
C GLU A 58 -2.13 17.24 -4.93
N ILE A 59 -2.04 18.52 -5.32
CA ILE A 59 -3.21 19.36 -5.63
C ILE A 59 -4.02 18.74 -6.77
N ASN A 60 -3.37 18.29 -7.84
CA ASN A 60 -4.03 17.63 -8.96
C ASN A 60 -4.70 16.32 -8.54
N ARG A 61 -4.03 15.49 -7.72
CA ARG A 61 -4.62 14.28 -7.12
C ARG A 61 -5.86 14.60 -6.29
N ALA A 62 -5.77 15.59 -5.42
CA ALA A 62 -6.88 16.01 -4.57
C ALA A 62 -8.08 16.50 -5.42
N LYS A 63 -7.80 17.26 -6.49
CA LYS A 63 -8.79 17.73 -7.44
C LYS A 63 -9.45 16.55 -8.19
N LEU A 64 -8.67 15.63 -8.75
CA LEU A 64 -9.18 14.45 -9.43
C LEU A 64 -10.05 13.59 -8.52
N LYS A 65 -9.59 13.34 -7.28
CA LYS A 65 -10.37 12.59 -6.27
C LYS A 65 -11.69 13.30 -5.95
N ARG A 66 -11.69 14.63 -5.85
CA ARG A 66 -12.91 15.43 -5.62
C ARG A 66 -13.88 15.31 -6.79
N GLU A 67 -13.39 15.48 -8.01
CA GLU A 67 -14.19 15.40 -9.24
C GLU A 67 -14.80 14.00 -9.43
N LEU A 68 -14.03 12.93 -9.16
CA LEU A 68 -14.54 11.57 -9.17
C LEU A 68 -15.65 11.36 -8.13
N ARG A 69 -15.48 11.86 -6.90
CA ARG A 69 -16.51 11.74 -5.86
C ARG A 69 -17.79 12.48 -6.23
N LEU A 70 -17.69 13.68 -6.82
CA LEU A 70 -18.85 14.43 -7.32
C LEU A 70 -19.55 13.66 -8.43
N LYS A 71 -18.79 13.16 -9.41
CA LYS A 71 -19.33 12.37 -10.52
C LYS A 71 -19.99 11.07 -10.05
N TRP A 72 -19.44 10.42 -9.02
CA TRP A 72 -20.05 9.22 -8.45
C TRP A 72 -21.32 9.57 -7.70
N PHE A 73 -21.31 10.64 -6.91
CA PHE A 73 -22.49 11.10 -6.17
C PHE A 73 -23.68 11.41 -7.09
N ASP A 74 -23.43 12.08 -8.23
CA ASP A 74 -24.49 12.40 -9.21
C ASP A 74 -24.89 11.20 -10.08
N SER A 75 -24.18 10.06 -9.97
CA SER A 75 -24.45 8.90 -10.82
C SER A 75 -25.63 8.07 -10.30
N THR A 76 -26.44 7.54 -11.22
CA THR A 76 -27.52 6.58 -10.91
C THR A 76 -27.02 5.15 -10.73
N ASN A 77 -25.72 4.90 -10.91
CA ASN A 77 -25.13 3.57 -10.84
C ASN A 77 -24.93 3.16 -9.38
N ALA A 78 -25.71 2.17 -8.92
CA ALA A 78 -25.65 1.65 -7.56
C ALA A 78 -24.25 1.18 -7.14
N THR A 79 -23.43 0.68 -8.08
CA THR A 79 -22.06 0.22 -7.80
C THR A 79 -21.14 1.38 -7.45
N LEU A 80 -21.23 2.50 -8.19
CA LEU A 80 -20.42 3.70 -7.93
C LEU A 80 -20.83 4.37 -6.62
N ASN A 81 -22.12 4.42 -6.32
CA ASN A 81 -22.63 4.95 -5.05
C ASN A 81 -22.23 4.08 -3.86
N ALA A 82 -22.27 2.75 -4.00
CA ALA A 82 -21.77 1.84 -2.97
C ALA A 82 -20.25 1.98 -2.77
N ALA A 83 -19.48 2.19 -3.83
CA ALA A 83 -18.05 2.47 -3.75
C ALA A 83 -17.77 3.82 -3.06
N LEU A 84 -18.52 4.87 -3.40
CA LEU A 84 -18.42 6.17 -2.74
C LEU A 84 -18.74 6.06 -1.24
N TYR A 85 -19.82 5.36 -0.89
CA TYR A 85 -20.19 5.15 0.51
C TYR A 85 -19.10 4.38 1.26
N LYS A 86 -18.48 3.35 0.65
CA LYS A 86 -17.32 2.64 1.22
C LYS A 86 -16.10 3.52 1.50
N LEU A 87 -15.93 4.63 0.77
CA LEU A 87 -14.81 5.55 0.99
C LEU A 87 -15.07 6.54 2.14
N VAL A 88 -16.33 6.82 2.45
CA VAL A 88 -16.73 7.84 3.45
C VAL A 88 -17.21 7.19 4.75
N CYS A 89 -17.64 5.93 4.71
CA CYS A 89 -18.18 5.23 5.86
C CYS A 89 -17.17 5.08 7.00
N THR A 90 -17.69 5.09 8.22
CA THR A 90 -16.95 4.71 9.43
C THR A 90 -16.63 3.21 9.42
N GLU A 91 -15.67 2.76 10.24
CA GLU A 91 -15.30 1.34 10.29
C GLU A 91 -16.48 0.43 10.74
N ASP A 92 -17.44 0.96 11.50
CA ASP A 92 -18.65 0.24 11.91
C ASP A 92 -19.64 0.07 10.75
N GLU A 93 -19.89 1.12 9.98
CA GLU A 93 -20.73 1.06 8.77
C GLU A 93 -20.08 0.18 7.69
N LYS A 94 -18.76 0.26 7.54
CA LYS A 94 -17.97 -0.58 6.64
C LYS A 94 -18.08 -2.06 7.00
N ARG A 95 -18.12 -2.38 8.30
CA ARG A 95 -18.32 -3.73 8.83
C ARG A 95 -19.72 -4.24 8.51
N ALA A 96 -20.75 -3.42 8.66
CA ALA A 96 -22.11 -3.79 8.27
C ALA A 96 -22.25 -3.99 6.75
N LEU A 97 -21.50 -3.22 5.95
CA LEU A 97 -21.55 -3.28 4.50
C LEU A 97 -20.72 -4.42 3.88
N SER A 98 -19.69 -4.91 4.59
CA SER A 98 -18.81 -5.96 4.09
C SER A 98 -19.29 -7.34 4.57
N SER A 99 -19.99 -8.06 3.70
CA SER A 99 -20.50 -9.42 3.96
C SER A 99 -19.40 -10.47 4.19
N SER A 100 -18.12 -10.13 4.00
CA SER A 100 -16.98 -11.05 4.01
C SER A 100 -15.93 -10.68 5.05
N GLN A 101 -16.31 -10.12 6.19
CA GLN A 101 -15.36 -10.04 7.30
C GLN A 101 -15.16 -11.44 7.88
N SER A 102 -14.35 -12.26 7.20
CA SER A 102 -13.59 -13.31 7.87
C SER A 102 -12.82 -12.60 8.96
N GLN A 103 -13.28 -12.74 10.20
CA GLN A 103 -12.51 -12.33 11.36
C GLN A 103 -11.23 -13.15 11.32
N LYS A 104 -10.19 -12.61 10.69
CA LYS A 104 -8.83 -12.99 11.04
C LYS A 104 -8.65 -12.43 12.44
N SER A 105 -9.11 -13.18 13.43
CA SER A 105 -8.49 -13.14 14.75
C SER A 105 -7.00 -13.23 14.50
N SER A 106 -6.23 -12.38 15.16
CA SER A 106 -4.77 -12.41 15.16
C SER A 106 -4.29 -13.65 15.91
N GLN A 107 -4.74 -14.84 15.52
CA GLN A 107 -4.02 -16.07 15.78
C GLN A 107 -3.15 -16.28 14.56
N SER A 108 -1.89 -15.86 14.70
CA SER A 108 -0.80 -16.39 13.88
C SER A 108 -1.02 -17.88 13.69
N PRO A 109 -0.93 -18.45 12.48
CA PRO A 109 -0.86 -19.90 12.38
C PRO A 109 0.38 -20.31 13.19
N GLU A 110 0.20 -21.02 14.29
CA GLU A 110 1.30 -21.75 14.91
C GLU A 110 1.77 -22.75 13.85
N VAL A 111 2.80 -22.35 13.10
CA VAL A 111 3.47 -23.22 12.17
C VAL A 111 4.16 -24.25 13.04
N CYS A 112 3.57 -25.44 13.15
CA CYS A 112 4.21 -26.59 13.79
C CYS A 112 5.50 -26.86 13.04
N THR A 113 6.62 -26.43 13.61
CA THR A 113 7.93 -26.67 13.02
C THR A 113 8.26 -28.15 13.12
N GLN A 114 9.07 -28.66 12.20
CA GLN A 114 9.49 -30.07 12.22
C GLN A 114 10.13 -30.46 13.56
N GLU A 115 10.81 -29.51 14.22
CA GLU A 115 11.46 -29.71 15.52
C GLU A 115 10.46 -29.91 16.66
N GLU A 116 9.35 -29.17 16.68
CA GLU A 116 8.30 -29.30 17.70
C GLU A 116 7.55 -30.63 17.57
N TYR A 117 7.28 -31.06 16.33
CA TYR A 117 6.70 -32.37 16.07
C TYR A 117 7.60 -33.52 16.56
N LEU A 118 8.91 -33.44 16.28
CA LEU A 118 9.88 -34.42 16.74
C LEU A 118 10.02 -34.44 18.28
N ARG A 119 9.91 -33.28 18.94
CA ARG A 119 9.91 -33.18 20.41
C ARG A 119 8.69 -33.87 21.02
N SER A 120 7.50 -33.61 20.49
CA SER A 120 6.26 -34.24 20.96
C SER A 120 6.28 -35.77 20.78
N LEU A 121 6.81 -36.27 19.65
CA LEU A 121 6.99 -37.71 19.43
C LEU A 121 7.94 -38.35 20.44
N LYS A 122 9.02 -37.66 20.82
CA LYS A 122 9.97 -38.14 21.82
C LYS A 122 9.33 -38.22 23.21
N GLU A 123 8.59 -37.19 23.61
CA GLU A 123 7.87 -37.15 24.88
C GLU A 123 6.79 -38.25 24.96
N MET A 124 6.09 -38.54 23.86
CA MET A 124 5.15 -39.66 23.81
C MET A 124 5.84 -41.04 23.88
N GLY A 125 7.06 -41.17 23.37
CA GLY A 125 7.85 -42.39 23.50
C GLY A 125 8.37 -42.61 24.94
N GLU A 126 8.71 -41.54 25.64
CA GLU A 126 9.21 -41.59 27.02
C GLU A 126 8.09 -41.95 28.02
N SER A 127 6.85 -41.50 27.80
CA SER A 127 5.70 -41.84 28.67
C SER A 127 5.25 -43.31 28.58
N LEU A 128 5.54 -43.99 27.47
CA LEU A 128 5.33 -45.43 27.32
C LEU A 128 6.39 -46.28 28.03
N ASN A 129 7.56 -45.69 28.33
CA ASN A 129 8.65 -46.40 28.98
C ASN A 129 8.57 -46.34 30.51
N THR A 130 7.78 -45.42 31.07
CA THR A 130 7.54 -45.30 32.52
C THR A 130 6.39 -46.17 33.03
N THR A 131 5.54 -46.71 32.16
CA THR A 131 4.42 -47.56 32.56
C THR A 131 4.81 -49.01 32.85
N ASP A 132 6.01 -49.43 32.49
CA ASP A 132 6.47 -50.82 32.67
C ASP A 132 7.22 -51.07 33.98
N THR A 133 7.57 -50.03 34.74
CA THR A 133 8.31 -50.18 36.02
C THR A 133 7.43 -50.12 37.28
N GLU A 134 6.17 -49.67 37.21
CA GLU A 134 5.32 -49.52 38.41
C GLU A 134 4.42 -50.73 38.72
N THR A 135 4.47 -51.81 37.93
CA THR A 135 3.66 -53.03 38.21
C THR A 135 4.47 -54.17 38.85
N GLN A 136 5.72 -53.93 39.27
CA GLN A 136 6.59 -54.96 39.86
C GLN A 136 7.09 -54.64 41.28
N GLU A 137 6.33 -53.88 42.09
CA GLU A 137 6.49 -53.87 43.56
C GLU A 137 5.11 -53.86 44.25
N MET A 138 4.29 -54.88 43.96
CA MET A 138 3.33 -55.43 44.93
C MET A 138 3.71 -56.88 45.20
N THR A 139 4.60 -57.12 46.16
CA THR A 139 4.66 -58.38 46.92
C THR A 139 5.23 -58.11 48.30
#